data_AF-B4GZZ3-F1
#
_entry.id   AF-B4GZZ3-F1
#
_cell.length_a   1.000
_cell.length_b   1.000
_cell.length_c   1.000
_cell.angle_alpha   90.00
_cell.angle_beta   90.00
_cell.angle_gamma   90.00
#
_symmetry.space_group_name_H-M   'P 1'
#
loop_
_entity.id
_entity.type
_entity.pdbx_description
1 polymer ?
#
loop_
_entity_poly.entity_id
_entity_poly.type
_entity_poly.pdbx_seq_one_letter_code
_entity_poly.pdbx_strand_id
1 'polypeptide(L)'
;MRYTGGQNQEYVAFVSDPKNSYVSDNKLHIKIAIAKYRRNTYFKLKNCTSLSEKRTEECGPIEVFAWHNLPPAWSAKIHSNQFSFKFGRVEIRARMPKGNWLFPCKWIR
;
A
#
# COMPACT_ATOMS: atom_id res chain seq x y z
N MET A 1 2.20 -2.28 -6.09
CA MET A 1 1.37 -2.94 -5.05
C MET A 1 2.13 -4.13 -4.48
N ARG A 2 2.10 -4.33 -3.15
CA ARG A 2 2.77 -5.42 -2.39
C ARG A 2 2.01 -5.73 -1.09
N TYR A 3 1.92 -7.01 -0.71
CA TYR A 3 1.28 -7.58 0.48
C TYR A 3 2.21 -7.61 1.70
N THR A 4 3.51 -7.84 1.49
CA THR A 4 4.50 -7.67 2.54
C THR A 4 4.86 -6.18 2.57
N GLY A 5 4.66 -5.57 3.74
CA GLY A 5 4.84 -4.14 3.98
C GLY A 5 6.29 -3.66 3.82
N GLY A 6 6.74 -3.60 2.56
CA GLY A 6 8.12 -3.21 2.23
C GLY A 6 9.16 -4.11 2.89
N GLN A 7 10.38 -3.57 3.02
CA GLN A 7 11.48 -4.23 3.75
C GLN A 7 11.24 -4.30 5.27
N ASN A 8 10.22 -3.60 5.79
CA ASN A 8 10.04 -3.32 7.23
C ASN A 8 8.91 -4.11 7.88
N GLN A 9 8.33 -5.12 7.21
CA GLN A 9 7.23 -5.93 7.74
C GLN A 9 6.02 -5.09 8.22
N GLU A 10 5.67 -4.04 7.48
CA GLU A 10 4.53 -3.19 7.83
C GLU A 10 3.22 -4.01 7.77
N TYR A 11 2.34 -3.85 8.77
CA TYR A 11 1.04 -4.55 8.87
C TYR A 11 -0.02 -3.97 7.90
N VAL A 12 0.35 -3.79 6.63
CA VAL A 12 -0.49 -3.15 5.61
C VAL A 12 -0.24 -3.73 4.22
N ALA A 13 -1.31 -3.96 3.46
CA ALA A 13 -1.22 -4.21 2.01
C ALA A 13 -1.35 -2.90 1.24
N PHE A 14 -0.47 -2.67 0.27
CA PHE A 14 -0.58 -1.54 -0.65
C PHE A 14 -1.35 -1.92 -1.90
N VAL A 15 -2.56 -1.35 -2.03
CA VAL A 15 -3.52 -1.62 -3.12
C VAL A 15 -3.75 -0.37 -3.98
N SER A 16 -4.34 -0.55 -5.17
CA SER A 16 -4.77 0.53 -6.07
C SER A 16 -6.29 0.70 -6.08
N ASP A 17 -6.95 0.33 -4.99
CA ASP A 17 -8.39 0.51 -4.84
C ASP A 17 -8.68 2.03 -4.69
N PRO A 18 -9.65 2.59 -5.44
CA PRO A 18 -10.10 3.97 -5.27
C PRO A 18 -10.52 4.32 -3.84
N LYS A 19 -10.86 3.34 -2.99
CA LYS A 19 -11.11 3.55 -1.55
C LYS A 19 -9.87 3.98 -0.77
N ASN A 20 -8.69 3.58 -1.23
CA ASN A 20 -7.41 3.82 -0.56
C ASN A 20 -6.63 4.98 -1.17
N SER A 21 -6.76 5.24 -2.46
CA SER A 21 -6.18 6.42 -3.10
C SER A 21 -7.08 6.99 -4.17
N TYR A 22 -7.40 8.28 -4.04
CA TYR A 22 -8.20 9.00 -5.02
C TYR A 22 -7.91 10.50 -4.96
N VAL A 23 -8.26 11.20 -6.04
CA VAL A 23 -8.16 12.66 -6.11
C VAL A 23 -9.56 13.23 -5.95
N SER A 24 -9.70 14.19 -5.04
CA SER A 24 -10.94 14.93 -4.79
C SER A 24 -10.57 16.31 -4.24
N ASP A 25 -11.25 17.36 -4.70
CA ASP A 25 -10.98 18.76 -4.36
C ASP A 25 -9.52 19.17 -4.63
N ASN A 26 -8.98 18.74 -5.78
CA ASN A 26 -7.58 18.94 -6.18
C ASN A 26 -6.54 18.46 -5.16
N LYS A 27 -6.92 17.52 -4.29
CA LYS A 27 -6.04 16.92 -3.29
C LYS A 27 -6.01 15.42 -3.50
N LEU A 28 -4.81 14.87 -3.42
CA LEU A 28 -4.62 13.43 -3.32
C LEU A 28 -4.96 12.99 -1.90
N HIS A 29 -5.96 12.12 -1.78
CA HIS A 29 -6.32 11.47 -0.52
C HIS A 29 -5.73 10.07 -0.52
N ILE A 30 -4.95 9.77 0.52
CA ILE A 30 -4.48 8.41 0.81
C ILE A 30 -5.14 7.99 2.13
N LYS A 31 -5.92 6.92 2.07
CA LYS A 31 -6.74 6.43 3.19
C LYS A 31 -6.38 4.99 3.51
N ILE A 32 -6.38 4.74 4.81
CA ILE A 32 -6.31 3.39 5.36
C ILE A 32 -7.73 2.85 5.47
N ALA A 33 -7.91 1.60 5.06
CA ALA A 33 -9.15 0.85 5.25
C ALA A 33 -8.84 -0.43 6.03
N ILE A 34 -9.73 -0.81 6.94
CA ILE A 34 -9.63 -2.11 7.62
C ILE A 34 -9.91 -3.21 6.59
N ALA A 35 -8.99 -4.16 6.49
CA ALA A 35 -9.12 -5.29 5.59
C ALA A 35 -10.23 -6.22 6.07
N LYS A 36 -11.10 -6.65 5.15
CA LYS A 36 -12.16 -7.61 5.43
C LYS A 36 -11.96 -8.84 4.54
N TYR A 37 -11.51 -9.92 5.16
CA TYR A 37 -11.23 -11.18 4.47
C TYR A 37 -12.38 -12.17 4.68
N ARG A 38 -12.70 -12.93 3.62
CA ARG A 38 -13.65 -14.04 3.71
C ARG A 38 -12.88 -15.33 3.96
N ARG A 39 -13.22 -16.07 5.01
CA ARG A 39 -12.61 -17.38 5.30
C ARG A 39 -12.80 -18.33 4.11
N ASN A 40 -11.83 -19.23 3.89
CA ASN A 40 -11.83 -20.21 2.81
C ASN A 40 -11.92 -19.58 1.41
N THR A 41 -11.41 -18.36 1.25
CA THR A 41 -11.21 -17.71 -0.04
C THR A 41 -9.73 -17.42 -0.26
N TYR A 42 -9.38 -16.87 -1.43
CA TYR A 42 -8.00 -16.48 -1.73
C TYR A 42 -7.87 -14.96 -1.74
N PHE A 43 -6.82 -14.46 -1.11
CA PHE A 43 -6.40 -13.07 -1.25
C PHE A 43 -5.39 -12.95 -2.40
N LYS A 44 -5.66 -12.06 -3.36
CA LYS A 44 -4.77 -11.77 -4.48
C LYS A 44 -4.81 -10.28 -4.80
N LEU A 45 -3.64 -9.64 -4.85
CA LEU A 45 -3.54 -8.25 -5.30
C LEU A 45 -3.67 -8.21 -6.83
N LYS A 46 -4.70 -7.49 -7.29
CA LYS A 46 -4.83 -7.11 -8.69
C LYS A 46 -3.70 -6.17 -9.08
N ASN A 47 -3.11 -6.36 -10.27
CA ASN A 47 -2.03 -5.52 -10.82
C ASN A 47 -0.80 -5.39 -9.89
N CYS A 48 -0.45 -6.45 -9.17
CA CYS A 48 0.74 -6.47 -8.34
C CYS A 48 2.01 -6.26 -9.18
N THR A 49 2.86 -5.33 -8.74
CA THR A 49 4.05 -4.87 -9.46
C THR A 49 5.34 -5.41 -8.84
N SER A 50 5.25 -6.43 -7.98
CA SER A 50 6.45 -6.99 -7.37
C SER A 50 7.27 -7.79 -8.37
N LEU A 51 8.59 -7.56 -8.35
CA LEU A 51 9.58 -8.27 -9.14
C LEU A 51 10.45 -9.18 -8.26
N SER A 52 10.08 -9.38 -6.99
CA SER A 52 10.82 -10.27 -6.08
C SER A 52 10.53 -11.74 -6.39
N GLU A 53 11.45 -12.62 -6.02
CA GLU A 53 11.25 -14.08 -6.07
C GLU A 53 10.10 -14.53 -5.16
N LYS A 54 9.77 -13.73 -4.14
CA LYS A 54 8.64 -13.95 -3.21
C LYS A 54 7.31 -13.42 -3.74
N ARG A 55 7.14 -13.27 -5.06
CA ARG A 55 5.94 -12.68 -5.67
C ARG A 55 4.63 -13.36 -5.22
N THR A 56 4.62 -14.67 -5.01
CA THR A 56 3.43 -15.38 -4.53
C THR A 56 3.03 -14.95 -3.11
N GLU A 57 4.00 -14.74 -2.22
CA GLU A 57 3.75 -14.19 -0.89
C GLU A 57 3.38 -12.69 -0.98
N GLU A 58 3.96 -11.94 -1.90
CA GLU A 58 3.73 -10.49 -2.00
C GLU A 58 2.48 -10.08 -2.78
N CYS A 59 1.96 -10.96 -3.62
CA CYS A 59 0.87 -10.65 -4.53
C CYS A 59 -0.30 -11.63 -4.38
N GLY A 60 -0.07 -12.79 -3.77
CA GLY A 60 -0.98 -13.93 -3.80
C GLY A 60 -1.04 -14.67 -5.13
N PRO A 61 -1.92 -15.67 -5.25
CA PRO A 61 -2.99 -15.98 -4.30
C PRO A 61 -2.49 -16.59 -2.96
N ILE A 62 -3.09 -16.16 -1.85
CA ILE A 62 -2.85 -16.68 -0.49
C ILE A 62 -4.19 -17.17 0.07
N GLU A 63 -4.23 -18.39 0.62
CA GLU A 63 -5.44 -18.94 1.22
C GLU A 63 -5.80 -18.22 2.52
N VAL A 64 -7.04 -17.74 2.63
CA VAL A 64 -7.52 -17.06 3.83
C VAL A 64 -7.93 -18.11 4.87
N PHE A 65 -6.95 -18.58 5.63
CA PHE A 65 -7.15 -19.44 6.80
C PHE A 65 -6.92 -18.71 8.12
N ALA A 66 -7.38 -19.32 9.22
CA ALA A 66 -7.24 -18.78 10.57
C ALA A 66 -5.77 -18.57 11.01
N TRP A 67 -4.82 -19.24 10.35
CA TRP A 67 -3.39 -19.20 10.71
C TRP A 67 -2.52 -18.42 9.71
N HIS A 68 -3.10 -17.85 8.66
CA HIS A 68 -2.33 -17.00 7.74
C HIS A 68 -2.32 -15.54 8.22
N ASN A 69 -1.12 -14.97 8.29
CA ASN A 69 -0.90 -13.59 8.70
C ASN A 69 -1.21 -12.63 7.55
N LEU A 70 -2.50 -12.39 7.30
CA LEU A 70 -2.97 -11.38 6.36
C LEU A 70 -2.88 -9.97 6.99
N PRO A 71 -2.48 -8.94 6.24
CA PRO A 71 -2.35 -7.59 6.76
C PRO A 71 -3.74 -7.07 7.16
N PRO A 72 -3.89 -6.56 8.39
CA PRO A 72 -5.19 -6.13 8.90
C PRO A 72 -5.72 -4.84 8.24
N ALA A 73 -4.85 -4.13 7.49
CA ALA A 73 -5.17 -2.86 6.87
C ALA A 73 -4.73 -2.82 5.40
N TRP A 74 -5.48 -2.08 4.60
CA TRP A 74 -5.11 -1.72 3.22
C TRP A 74 -4.83 -0.22 3.15
N SER A 75 -3.83 0.15 2.37
CA SER A 75 -3.45 1.55 2.11
C SER A 75 -2.95 1.69 0.67
N ALA A 76 -2.44 2.86 0.30
CA ALA A 76 -1.87 3.12 -1.01
C ALA A 76 -0.40 3.56 -0.91
N LYS A 77 0.39 3.11 -1.89
CA LYS A 77 1.78 3.53 -2.10
C LYS A 77 1.92 4.00 -3.52
N ILE A 78 2.29 5.27 -3.68
CA ILE A 78 2.39 5.93 -4.98
C ILE A 78 3.86 6.18 -5.29
N HIS A 79 4.24 5.91 -6.53
CA HIS A 79 5.57 6.16 -7.04
C HIS A 79 5.45 6.85 -8.40
N SER A 80 6.29 7.85 -8.64
CA SER A 80 6.34 8.53 -9.94
C SER A 80 7.37 7.82 -10.81
N ASN A 81 6.89 7.08 -11.81
CA ASN A 81 7.78 6.33 -12.72
C ASN A 81 8.31 7.19 -13.88
N GLN A 82 7.61 8.28 -14.22
CA GLN A 82 7.88 9.09 -15.41
C GLN A 82 8.67 10.36 -15.11
N PHE A 83 8.94 10.63 -13.83
CA PHE A 83 9.65 11.83 -13.39
C PHE A 83 10.88 11.42 -12.59
N SER A 84 12.04 11.74 -13.13
CA SER A 84 13.31 11.72 -12.42
C SER A 84 13.89 13.13 -12.45
N PHE A 85 14.56 13.51 -11.37
CA PHE A 85 15.20 14.81 -11.26
C PHE A 85 16.55 14.67 -10.58
N LYS A 86 17.48 15.55 -10.92
CA LYS A 86 18.80 15.64 -10.30
C LYS A 86 19.01 17.09 -9.89
N PHE A 87 19.16 17.31 -8.59
CA PHE A 87 19.19 18.64 -7.96
C PHE A 87 17.86 19.40 -8.09
N GLY A 88 17.64 20.37 -7.21
CA GLY A 88 16.42 21.17 -7.15
C GLY A 88 15.70 21.09 -5.82
N ARG A 89 14.46 21.60 -5.79
CA ARG A 89 13.62 21.70 -4.58
C ARG A 89 12.30 20.99 -4.82
N VAL A 90 11.94 20.08 -3.91
CA VAL A 90 10.66 19.37 -3.94
C VAL A 90 9.78 19.90 -2.81
N GLU A 91 8.63 20.48 -3.15
CA GLU A 91 7.67 20.99 -2.18
C GLU A 91 6.44 20.07 -2.10
N ILE A 92 6.18 19.52 -0.90
CA ILE A 92 5.03 18.63 -0.68
C ILE A 92 4.16 19.16 0.44
N ARG A 93 3.08 19.86 0.10
CA ARG A 93 2.06 20.31 1.07
C ARG A 93 1.09 19.17 1.36
N ALA A 94 1.05 18.70 2.61
CA ALA A 94 0.14 17.64 3.03
C ALA A 94 -0.41 17.88 4.43
N ARG A 95 -1.60 17.34 4.72
CA ARG A 95 -2.12 17.16 6.07
C ARG A 95 -1.89 15.71 6.47
N MET A 96 -1.14 15.48 7.55
CA MET A 96 -0.87 14.12 8.03
C MET A 96 -2.10 13.53 8.72
N PRO A 97 -2.33 12.21 8.58
CA PRO A 97 -3.41 11.55 9.29
C PRO A 97 -3.17 11.60 10.80
N LYS A 98 -4.25 11.70 11.58
CA LYS A 98 -4.22 11.62 13.05
C LYS A 98 -4.70 10.24 13.46
N GLY A 99 -3.96 9.59 14.36
CA GLY A 99 -4.31 8.28 14.88
C GLY A 99 -3.10 7.54 15.43
N ASN A 100 -3.38 6.54 16.24
CA ASN A 100 -2.36 5.66 16.79
C ASN A 100 -1.82 4.74 15.69
N TRP A 101 -0.51 4.49 15.69
CA TRP A 101 0.17 3.51 14.82
C TRP A 101 0.10 3.86 13.32
N LEU A 102 -0.11 5.14 13.00
CA LEU A 102 -0.03 5.66 11.65
C LEU A 102 1.36 6.23 11.37
N PHE A 103 2.00 5.74 10.32
CA PHE A 103 3.33 6.18 9.92
C PHE A 103 3.33 6.71 8.48
N PRO A 104 2.92 7.97 8.27
CA PRO A 104 2.94 8.58 6.95
C PRO A 104 4.38 8.91 6.53
N CYS A 105 4.81 8.37 5.39
CA CYS A 105 6.17 8.57 4.90
C CYS A 105 6.20 9.24 3.52
N LYS A 106 7.22 10.09 3.35
CA LYS A 106 7.62 10.66 2.07
C LYS A 106 9.12 10.42 1.93
N TRP A 107 9.52 9.81 0.84
CA TRP A 107 10.93 9.60 0.53
C TRP A 107 11.13 9.68 -0.97
N ILE A 108 12.36 9.98 -1.36
CA ILE A 108 12.80 10.05 -2.75
C ILE A 108 13.80 8.89 -2.92
N ARG A 109 13.74 8.22 -4.06
CA ARG A 109 14.62 7.12 -4.43
C ARG A 109 15.44 7.53 -5.65
#